data_AF-A0AB33HLR0-F1
#
_entry.id   AF-A0AB33HLR0-F1
#
_cell.length_a   1.000
_cell.length_b   1.000
_cell.length_c   1.000
_cell.angle_alpha   90.00
_cell.angle_beta   90.00
_cell.angle_gamma   90.00
#
_symmetry.space_group_name_H-M   'P 1'
#
loop_
_entity.id
_entity.type
_entity.pdbx_description
1 polymer ?
#
loop_
_entity_poly.entity_id
_entity_poly.type
_entity_poly.pdbx_seq_one_letter_code
_entity_poly.pdbx_strand_id
1 'polypeptide(L)'
;MLVNRSGSDDSNKFQATDQKWSYTDLKSDQTKLNLPAYGEVNGLLNPALVETYFGTTRAGGSGSNTTSSPGIGFKIPEQNNDSKAVLITPGLAWTPQDVGNLVVSGTSLSFQLGGWLVTFTDFVKPRAGYLGLQLTGLDASDATQRALIWAKQPWAAFRGSWVNRLGRVESVWDLKGVWQDQAQAAAQAATTTAATGDALPEHPNALAYQISSTDKDSYKASTQSSGQTNSQNTSPYLHLIKPKKVENTTQLDQGLKTCWTPTRFAPSCAKALVQTIPPKPNPNPSKKPHRCLGRIVVTLAVCLVVGVLEEQTAPIRWTSPPLNGWVGGLWGNYPVGVGGIVVRILKVCKTLLFMIYIH
;
A
#
# COMPACT_ATOMS: atom_id res chain seq x y z
N MET A 1 -4.78 -6.86 0.68
CA MET A 1 -5.79 -6.30 -0.24
C MET A 1 -6.53 -7.44 -0.88
N LEU A 2 -7.81 -7.29 -1.21
CA LEU A 2 -8.61 -8.35 -1.82
C LEU A 2 -8.49 -8.27 -3.34
N VAL A 3 -8.22 -9.41 -3.99
CA VAL A 3 -8.06 -9.52 -5.44
C VAL A 3 -8.77 -10.76 -5.98
N ASN A 4 -9.25 -10.69 -7.22
CA ASN A 4 -9.79 -11.83 -7.98
C ASN A 4 -9.25 -11.89 -9.42
N ARG A 5 -8.29 -11.01 -9.75
CA ARG A 5 -7.52 -11.02 -10.99
C ARG A 5 -6.03 -11.18 -10.71
N SER A 6 -5.41 -12.20 -11.29
CA SER A 6 -3.99 -12.55 -11.09
C SER A 6 -3.02 -11.80 -12.01
N GLY A 7 -3.49 -11.27 -13.13
CA GLY A 7 -2.64 -10.61 -14.11
C GLY A 7 -1.72 -11.54 -14.91
N SER A 8 -1.92 -12.86 -14.81
CA SER A 8 -1.07 -13.88 -15.44
C SER A 8 -1.17 -13.91 -16.97
N ASP A 9 -2.34 -13.62 -17.50
CA ASP A 9 -2.72 -13.76 -18.91
C ASP A 9 -3.87 -12.79 -19.24
N ASP A 10 -4.09 -12.50 -20.52
CA ASP A 10 -5.06 -11.46 -20.93
C ASP A 10 -6.49 -11.75 -20.46
N SER A 11 -6.84 -13.01 -20.22
CA SER A 11 -8.15 -13.41 -19.70
C SER A 11 -8.33 -13.13 -18.19
N ASN A 12 -7.24 -13.03 -17.43
CA ASN A 12 -7.23 -12.80 -15.99
C ASN A 12 -6.51 -11.50 -15.59
N LYS A 13 -6.35 -10.58 -16.54
CA LYS A 13 -5.72 -9.28 -16.35
C LYS A 13 -6.74 -8.20 -16.03
N PHE A 14 -6.52 -7.48 -14.93
CA PHE A 14 -7.25 -6.28 -14.58
C PHE A 14 -6.74 -5.09 -15.39
N GLN A 15 -7.63 -4.50 -16.18
CA GLN A 15 -7.32 -3.40 -17.10
C GLN A 15 -7.70 -2.05 -16.50
N ALA A 16 -7.09 -0.98 -17.01
CA ALA A 16 -7.41 0.38 -16.57
C ALA A 16 -8.89 0.75 -16.82
N THR A 17 -9.49 0.20 -17.88
CA THR A 17 -10.90 0.41 -18.26
C THR A 17 -11.89 -0.29 -17.35
N ASP A 18 -11.46 -1.31 -16.59
CA ASP A 18 -12.31 -2.03 -15.64
C ASP A 18 -12.64 -1.17 -14.40
N GLN A 19 -11.89 -0.09 -14.16
CA GLN A 19 -12.02 0.79 -13.00
C GLN A 19 -12.50 2.19 -13.38
N LYS A 20 -13.50 2.70 -12.66
CA LYS A 20 -13.95 4.10 -12.74
C LYS A 20 -13.88 4.78 -11.39
N TRP A 21 -13.66 6.10 -11.43
CA TRP A 21 -13.48 6.95 -10.25
C TRP A 21 -14.37 8.20 -10.28
N SER A 22 -14.68 8.69 -11.49
CA SER A 22 -15.48 9.89 -11.69
C SER A 22 -16.89 9.72 -11.14
N TYR A 23 -17.36 10.69 -10.36
CA TYR A 23 -18.70 10.65 -9.78
C TYR A 23 -19.80 10.49 -10.84
N THR A 24 -19.64 11.07 -12.04
CA THR A 24 -20.59 10.92 -13.14
C THR A 24 -20.75 9.45 -13.56
N ASP A 25 -19.65 8.72 -13.69
CA ASP A 25 -19.67 7.29 -14.02
C ASP A 25 -20.29 6.48 -12.88
N LEU A 26 -19.88 6.77 -11.64
CA LEU A 26 -20.30 6.04 -10.45
C LEU A 26 -21.76 6.32 -10.05
N LYS A 27 -22.29 7.51 -10.36
CA LYS A 27 -23.69 7.84 -10.15
C LYS A 27 -24.59 7.03 -11.09
N SER A 28 -24.11 6.73 -12.29
CA SER A 28 -24.81 5.88 -13.25
C SER A 28 -24.71 4.40 -12.89
N ASP A 29 -23.49 3.94 -12.55
CA ASP A 29 -23.23 2.54 -12.18
C ASP A 29 -22.11 2.46 -11.12
N GLN A 30 -22.52 2.20 -9.87
CA GLN A 30 -21.60 2.10 -8.73
C GLN A 30 -20.75 0.82 -8.75
N THR A 31 -21.09 -0.20 -9.56
CA THR A 31 -20.29 -1.43 -9.65
C THR A 31 -18.94 -1.18 -10.33
N LYS A 32 -18.82 -0.13 -11.16
CA LYS A 32 -17.57 0.27 -11.82
C LYS A 32 -16.50 0.83 -10.87
N LEU A 33 -16.85 1.10 -9.62
CA LEU A 33 -15.88 1.40 -8.56
C LEU A 33 -15.10 0.15 -8.12
N ASN A 34 -15.61 -1.05 -8.37
CA ASN A 34 -15.05 -2.32 -7.88
C ASN A 34 -14.86 -2.37 -6.35
N LEU A 35 -15.82 -1.83 -5.59
CA LEU A 35 -15.86 -1.99 -4.14
C LEU A 35 -16.38 -3.40 -3.79
N PRO A 36 -15.58 -4.28 -3.15
CA PRO A 36 -16.05 -5.62 -2.85
C PRO A 36 -17.16 -5.66 -1.78
N ALA A 37 -17.06 -4.82 -0.73
CA ALA A 37 -17.97 -4.78 0.41
C ALA A 37 -18.15 -6.15 1.13
N TYR A 38 -17.22 -7.08 0.90
CA TYR A 38 -17.13 -8.41 1.49
C TYR A 38 -15.73 -9.01 1.26
N GLY A 39 -15.09 -9.45 2.35
CA GLY A 39 -13.80 -10.15 2.33
C GLY A 39 -12.56 -9.23 2.34
N GLU A 40 -12.70 -7.93 2.07
CA GLU A 40 -11.61 -6.98 2.23
C GLU A 40 -11.31 -6.63 3.69
N VAL A 41 -10.19 -5.94 3.90
CA VAL A 41 -9.83 -5.36 5.20
C VAL A 41 -10.83 -4.25 5.55
N ASN A 42 -11.40 -4.28 6.75
CA ASN A 42 -12.36 -3.28 7.23
C ASN A 42 -11.72 -1.88 7.37
N GLY A 43 -12.54 -0.82 7.19
CA GLY A 43 -12.14 0.57 7.44
C GLY A 43 -11.29 1.22 6.35
N LEU A 44 -11.23 0.63 5.15
CA LEU A 44 -10.54 1.17 3.98
C LEU A 44 -11.31 0.93 2.67
N LEU A 45 -10.91 1.65 1.61
CA LEU A 45 -11.45 1.45 0.26
C LEU A 45 -10.51 0.51 -0.53
N ASN A 46 -10.88 -0.76 -0.68
CA ASN A 46 -10.05 -1.76 -1.38
C ASN A 46 -9.58 -1.33 -2.78
N PRO A 47 -10.42 -0.82 -3.70
CA PRO A 47 -9.98 -0.44 -5.04
C PRO A 47 -8.91 0.67 -5.00
N ALA A 48 -8.98 1.60 -4.04
CA ALA A 48 -7.96 2.64 -3.88
C ALA A 48 -6.64 2.06 -3.35
N LEU A 49 -6.68 1.02 -2.52
CA LEU A 49 -5.50 0.29 -2.07
C LEU A 49 -4.84 -0.48 -3.22
N VAL A 50 -5.65 -1.13 -4.07
CA VAL A 50 -5.20 -1.79 -5.31
C VAL A 50 -4.51 -0.78 -6.23
N GLU A 51 -5.10 0.40 -6.45
CA GLU A 51 -4.47 1.45 -7.26
C GLU A 51 -3.17 1.98 -6.63
N THR A 52 -3.10 2.08 -5.31
CA THR A 52 -1.87 2.51 -4.61
C THR A 52 -0.71 1.54 -4.85
N TYR A 53 -0.98 0.23 -4.82
CA TYR A 53 0.06 -0.78 -4.99
C TYR A 53 0.39 -1.08 -6.45
N PHE A 54 -0.62 -1.17 -7.33
CA PHE A 54 -0.44 -1.65 -8.71
C PHE A 54 -0.58 -0.56 -9.77
N GLY A 55 -1.28 0.53 -9.46
CA GLY A 55 -1.32 1.72 -10.32
C GLY A 55 -1.88 1.46 -11.72
N THR A 56 -2.92 0.65 -11.83
CA THR A 56 -3.46 0.23 -13.13
C THR A 56 -4.06 1.42 -13.89
N THR A 57 -4.75 2.35 -13.21
CA THR A 57 -5.30 3.56 -13.85
C THR A 57 -4.16 4.49 -14.32
N ARG A 58 -3.18 4.79 -13.45
CA ARG A 58 -2.07 5.68 -13.83
C ARG A 58 -1.17 5.11 -14.93
N ALA A 59 -0.97 3.78 -14.97
CA ALA A 59 -0.14 3.13 -15.99
C ALA A 59 -0.82 3.12 -17.37
N GLY A 60 -2.15 3.00 -17.42
CA GLY A 60 -2.91 2.97 -18.69
C GLY A 60 -3.05 4.32 -19.40
N GLY A 61 -2.70 5.44 -18.74
CA GLY A 61 -2.80 6.79 -19.30
C GLY A 61 -1.54 7.31 -19.98
N SER A 62 -0.43 6.55 -19.98
CA SER A 62 0.86 7.00 -20.54
C SER A 62 1.21 6.19 -21.79
N GLY A 63 1.18 6.84 -22.96
CA GLY A 63 1.52 6.23 -24.25
C GLY A 63 2.99 5.78 -24.39
N SER A 64 3.87 6.08 -23.43
CA SER A 64 5.28 5.65 -23.45
C SER A 64 5.55 4.34 -22.71
N ASN A 65 4.56 3.78 -22.00
CA ASN A 65 4.69 2.52 -21.26
C ASN A 65 3.61 1.55 -21.72
N THR A 66 3.95 0.65 -22.63
CA THR A 66 3.12 -0.52 -22.98
C THR A 66 2.87 -1.36 -21.72
N THR A 67 1.72 -1.14 -21.08
CA THR A 67 1.12 -1.87 -19.93
C THR A 67 2.11 -2.39 -18.87
N SER A 68 2.73 -1.48 -18.11
CA SER A 68 3.65 -1.80 -17.01
C SER A 68 2.99 -2.23 -15.68
N SER A 69 1.67 -2.10 -15.56
CA SER A 69 0.93 -2.63 -14.41
C SER A 69 0.97 -4.16 -14.42
N PRO A 70 1.13 -4.82 -13.25
CA PRO A 70 1.04 -6.27 -13.15
C PRO A 70 -0.36 -6.79 -13.50
N GLY A 71 -1.36 -5.92 -13.68
CA GLY A 71 -2.70 -6.31 -14.09
C GLY A 71 -3.44 -7.11 -13.01
N ILE A 72 -3.09 -6.89 -11.75
CA ILE A 72 -3.74 -7.51 -10.60
C ILE A 72 -4.75 -6.55 -10.03
N GLY A 73 -5.89 -7.08 -9.62
CA GLY A 73 -6.94 -6.27 -9.03
C GLY A 73 -8.15 -7.08 -8.60
N PHE A 74 -9.19 -6.34 -8.25
CA PHE A 74 -10.51 -6.88 -8.01
C PHE A 74 -11.47 -6.26 -9.03
N LYS A 75 -12.21 -7.11 -9.74
CA LYS A 75 -13.29 -6.69 -10.63
C LYS A 75 -14.59 -7.33 -10.15
N ILE A 76 -15.66 -6.55 -10.06
CA ILE A 76 -16.99 -7.09 -9.76
C ILE A 76 -17.34 -8.16 -10.82
N PRO A 77 -17.83 -9.35 -10.42
CA PRO A 77 -18.16 -10.41 -11.38
C PRO A 77 -19.23 -9.94 -12.38
N GLU A 78 -19.01 -10.22 -13.66
CA GLU A 78 -19.96 -9.93 -14.74
C GLU A 78 -20.62 -11.24 -15.22
N GLN A 79 -21.90 -11.11 -15.63
CA GLN A 79 -22.71 -12.18 -16.23
C GLN A 79 -22.91 -13.40 -15.34
N ASN A 80 -22.21 -14.51 -15.62
CA ASN A 80 -22.44 -15.88 -15.12
C ASN A 80 -21.32 -16.41 -14.21
N ASN A 81 -20.35 -15.57 -13.85
CA ASN A 81 -19.18 -15.99 -13.07
C ASN A 81 -19.33 -15.61 -11.60
N ASP A 82 -19.03 -16.55 -10.71
CA ASP A 82 -18.81 -16.21 -9.31
C ASP A 82 -17.50 -15.44 -9.15
N SER A 83 -17.43 -14.53 -8.18
CA SER A 83 -16.15 -14.01 -7.72
C SER A 83 -15.51 -15.02 -6.77
N LYS A 84 -14.26 -15.39 -7.02
CA LYS A 84 -13.41 -16.14 -6.10
C LYS A 84 -12.20 -15.28 -5.79
N ALA A 85 -12.26 -14.58 -4.67
CA ALA A 85 -11.28 -13.61 -4.27
C ALA A 85 -10.45 -14.10 -3.08
N VAL A 86 -9.24 -13.58 -2.95
CA VAL A 86 -8.35 -13.86 -1.82
C VAL A 86 -7.61 -12.60 -1.39
N LEU A 87 -7.31 -12.50 -0.10
CA LEU A 87 -6.45 -11.44 0.41
C LEU A 87 -4.99 -11.76 0.08
N ILE A 88 -4.27 -10.78 -0.44
CA ILE A 88 -2.83 -10.86 -0.67
C ILE A 88 -2.08 -9.71 0.02
N THR A 89 -0.81 -9.96 0.34
CA THR A 89 0.14 -8.92 0.78
C THR A 89 1.01 -8.49 -0.41
N PRO A 90 1.49 -7.24 -0.46
CA PRO A 90 2.28 -6.73 -1.59
C PRO A 90 3.71 -7.29 -1.68
N GLY A 91 4.12 -8.20 -0.78
CA GLY A 91 5.46 -8.82 -0.81
C GLY A 91 6.54 -8.12 0.01
N LEU A 92 6.22 -7.07 0.78
CA LEU A 92 7.16 -6.48 1.73
C LEU A 92 7.38 -7.41 2.93
N ALA A 93 8.62 -7.49 3.41
CA ALA A 93 9.02 -8.39 4.50
C ALA A 93 9.24 -7.69 5.86
N TRP A 94 8.85 -6.41 5.98
CA TRP A 94 8.86 -5.70 7.27
C TRP A 94 7.81 -6.29 8.22
N THR A 95 8.18 -6.46 9.49
CA THR A 95 7.32 -7.01 10.54
C THR A 95 7.03 -5.96 11.61
N PRO A 96 5.97 -6.11 12.42
CA PRO A 96 5.74 -5.22 13.56
C PRO A 96 6.79 -5.37 14.68
N GLN A 97 7.66 -6.37 14.62
CA GLN A 97 8.77 -6.57 15.56
C GLN A 97 10.05 -5.85 15.13
N ASP A 98 10.05 -5.21 13.96
CA ASP A 98 11.17 -4.45 13.42
C ASP A 98 11.28 -3.10 14.13
N VAL A 99 11.61 -3.13 15.43
CA VAL A 99 11.66 -1.97 16.33
C VAL A 99 13.10 -1.70 16.73
N GLY A 100 13.59 -0.51 16.39
CA GLY A 100 14.94 -0.05 16.70
C GLY A 100 15.07 0.45 18.13
N ASN A 101 16.30 0.82 18.52
CA ASN A 101 16.54 1.40 19.83
C ASN A 101 15.87 2.78 19.96
N LEU A 102 15.40 3.08 21.17
CA LEU A 102 14.85 4.38 21.51
C LEU A 102 15.99 5.42 21.64
N VAL A 103 15.78 6.60 21.07
CA VAL A 103 16.67 7.76 21.21
C VAL A 103 15.89 8.99 21.62
N VAL A 104 16.55 9.91 22.32
CA VAL A 104 15.93 11.11 22.89
C VAL A 104 16.60 12.35 22.35
N SER A 105 15.82 13.31 21.85
CA SER A 105 16.30 14.63 21.43
C SER A 105 15.37 15.71 21.96
N GLY A 106 15.85 16.52 22.91
CA GLY A 106 15.03 17.50 23.62
C GLY A 106 13.86 16.83 24.36
N THR A 107 12.62 17.20 24.02
CA THR A 107 11.39 16.60 24.56
C THR A 107 10.74 15.57 23.62
N SER A 108 11.46 15.12 22.59
CA SER A 108 10.98 14.14 21.62
C SER A 108 11.65 12.78 21.82
N LEU A 109 10.87 11.72 21.57
CA LEU A 109 11.32 10.34 21.59
C LEU A 109 11.25 9.77 20.18
N SER A 110 12.30 9.11 19.72
CA SER A 110 12.34 8.52 18.37
C SER A 110 12.82 7.09 18.39
N PHE A 111 12.30 6.28 17.47
CA PHE A 111 12.82 4.95 17.17
C PHE A 111 12.52 4.58 15.72
N GLN A 112 13.31 3.66 15.19
CA GLN A 112 13.07 3.09 13.87
C GLN A 112 11.96 2.03 13.96
N LEU A 113 10.94 2.12 13.12
CA LEU A 113 9.87 1.12 12.96
C LEU A 113 9.84 0.66 11.51
N GLY A 114 10.43 -0.51 11.25
CA GLY A 114 10.72 -0.98 9.89
C GLY A 114 11.45 0.08 9.08
N GLY A 115 10.93 0.43 7.91
CA GLY A 115 11.50 1.47 7.03
C GLY A 115 11.20 2.92 7.41
N TRP A 116 10.58 3.19 8.56
CA TRP A 116 10.20 4.54 9.01
C TRP A 116 10.85 4.91 10.33
N LEU A 117 11.50 6.07 10.39
CA LEU A 117 11.89 6.69 11.65
C LEU A 117 10.68 7.44 12.22
N VAL A 118 10.18 6.97 13.35
CA VAL A 118 9.02 7.54 14.06
C VAL A 118 9.53 8.43 15.17
N THR A 119 8.99 9.64 15.27
CA THR A 119 9.30 10.58 16.36
C THR A 119 8.03 11.08 17.01
N PHE A 120 7.89 10.85 18.31
CA PHE A 120 6.84 11.39 19.16
C PHE A 120 7.25 12.79 19.61
N THR A 121 6.65 13.81 18.98
CA THR A 121 7.01 15.21 19.23
C THR A 121 6.21 15.84 20.37
N ASP A 122 5.02 15.32 20.65
CA ASP A 122 4.04 15.92 21.56
C ASP A 122 3.57 14.95 22.64
N PHE A 123 4.46 14.05 23.08
CA PHE A 123 4.18 13.10 24.15
C PHE A 123 4.66 13.60 25.51
N VAL A 124 5.95 13.97 25.63
CA VAL A 124 6.55 14.44 26.89
C VAL A 124 6.04 15.83 27.27
N LYS A 125 5.92 16.73 26.28
CA LYS A 125 5.31 18.06 26.43
C LYS A 125 4.31 18.28 25.30
N PRO A 126 3.04 17.84 25.47
CA PRO A 126 2.04 17.94 24.43
C PRO A 126 1.71 19.40 24.08
N ARG A 127 1.71 19.74 22.79
CA ARG A 127 1.23 21.04 22.29
C ARG A 127 -0.13 20.84 21.61
N ALA A 128 -1.14 21.58 22.07
CA ALA A 128 -2.48 21.49 21.49
C ALA A 128 -2.48 21.89 20.00
N GLY A 129 -3.27 21.18 19.19
CA GLY A 129 -3.38 21.43 17.75
C GLY A 129 -2.27 20.83 16.89
N TYR A 130 -1.26 20.17 17.48
CA TYR A 130 -0.21 19.44 16.74
C TYR A 130 -0.62 17.99 16.50
N LEU A 131 -0.18 17.42 15.37
CA LEU A 131 -0.40 16.00 15.05
C LEU A 131 0.27 15.05 16.05
N GLY A 132 1.37 15.48 16.66
CA GLY A 132 2.11 14.73 17.68
C GLY A 132 3.12 13.70 17.17
N LEU A 133 3.24 13.53 15.85
CA LEU A 133 4.18 12.60 15.22
C LEU A 133 4.92 13.25 14.05
N GLN A 134 6.19 12.87 13.90
CA GLN A 134 6.97 13.03 12.67
C GLN A 134 7.39 11.66 12.15
N LEU A 135 7.33 11.50 10.82
CA LEU A 135 7.64 10.25 10.14
C LEU A 135 8.61 10.51 8.99
N THR A 136 9.77 9.86 9.01
CA THR A 136 10.76 9.91 7.94
C THR A 136 10.98 8.51 7.37
N GLY A 137 10.53 8.26 6.16
CA GLY A 137 10.60 6.95 5.51
C GLY A 137 11.79 6.82 4.57
N LEU A 138 12.23 5.58 4.34
CA LEU A 138 13.11 5.25 3.23
C LEU A 138 12.44 5.62 1.89
N ASP A 139 13.24 6.18 0.97
CA ASP A 139 12.79 6.62 -0.35
C ASP A 139 12.87 5.49 -1.38
N ALA A 140 11.72 5.04 -1.89
CA ALA A 140 11.66 4.02 -2.93
C ALA A 140 12.09 4.52 -4.31
N SER A 141 12.28 5.83 -4.51
CA SER A 141 12.81 6.41 -5.75
C SER A 141 14.31 6.14 -5.91
N ASP A 142 15.04 6.15 -4.80
CA ASP A 142 16.45 5.80 -4.76
C ASP A 142 16.64 4.27 -4.89
N ALA A 143 17.57 3.86 -5.75
CA ALA A 143 17.78 2.45 -6.06
C ALA A 143 18.29 1.65 -4.85
N THR A 144 19.13 2.28 -4.02
CA THR A 144 19.75 1.63 -2.85
C THR A 144 18.74 1.46 -1.73
N GLN A 145 17.99 2.51 -1.41
CA GLN A 145 16.91 2.46 -0.43
C GLN A 145 15.77 1.54 -0.89
N ARG A 146 15.42 1.54 -2.18
CA ARG A 146 14.45 0.61 -2.74
C ARG A 146 14.90 -0.85 -2.60
N ALA A 147 16.18 -1.15 -2.85
CA ALA A 147 16.72 -2.49 -2.65
C ALA A 147 16.56 -2.96 -1.19
N LEU A 148 16.78 -2.07 -0.22
CA LEU A 148 16.53 -2.35 1.20
C LEU A 148 15.03 -2.53 1.50
N ILE A 149 14.15 -1.65 0.98
CA ILE A 149 12.70 -1.70 1.20
C ILE A 149 12.13 -3.06 0.77
N TRP A 150 12.61 -3.61 -0.34
CA TRP A 150 12.17 -4.86 -0.94
C TRP A 150 13.07 -6.06 -0.62
N ALA A 151 13.98 -5.92 0.35
CA ALA A 151 14.83 -7.03 0.77
C ALA A 151 14.01 -8.17 1.39
N LYS A 152 14.52 -9.40 1.29
CA LYS A 152 13.91 -10.58 1.92
C LYS A 152 13.95 -10.51 3.44
N GLN A 153 15.03 -9.97 4.00
CA GLN A 153 15.24 -9.78 5.44
C GLN A 153 15.71 -8.34 5.72
N PRO A 154 14.81 -7.34 5.57
CA PRO A 154 15.21 -5.94 5.60
C PRO A 154 15.72 -5.49 6.98
N TRP A 155 15.16 -6.04 8.07
CA TRP A 155 15.57 -5.67 9.43
C TRP A 155 16.94 -6.21 9.83
N ALA A 156 17.42 -7.30 9.21
CA ALA A 156 18.77 -7.80 9.41
C ALA A 156 19.85 -6.81 8.96
N ALA A 157 19.48 -5.78 8.19
CA ALA A 157 20.37 -4.69 7.80
C ALA A 157 20.46 -3.57 8.85
N PHE A 158 19.53 -3.45 9.81
CA PHE A 158 19.53 -2.34 10.77
C PHE A 158 20.70 -2.42 11.76
N ARG A 159 21.35 -1.29 12.05
CA ARG A 159 22.53 -1.20 12.94
C ARG A 159 22.40 -0.15 14.05
N GLY A 160 21.17 0.25 14.35
CA GLY A 160 20.89 1.21 15.41
C GLY A 160 20.74 2.65 14.91
N SER A 161 20.18 3.46 15.79
CA SER A 161 19.96 4.89 15.63
C SER A 161 20.65 5.67 16.74
N TRP A 162 21.07 6.90 16.46
CA TRP A 162 21.63 7.83 17.46
C TRP A 162 21.25 9.27 17.14
N VAL A 163 21.45 10.18 18.10
CA VAL A 163 21.26 11.62 17.92
C VAL A 163 22.60 12.28 17.66
N ASN A 164 22.71 13.04 16.57
CA ASN A 164 23.93 13.78 16.26
C ASN A 164 24.03 15.09 17.06
N ARG A 165 25.17 15.80 16.92
CA ARG A 165 25.42 17.06 17.65
C ARG A 165 24.43 18.19 17.35
N LEU A 166 23.69 18.10 16.26
CA LEU A 166 22.65 19.06 15.87
C LEU A 166 21.25 18.67 16.35
N GLY A 167 21.13 17.61 17.17
CA GLY A 167 19.86 17.12 17.67
C GLY A 167 19.04 16.33 16.65
N ARG A 168 19.61 15.98 15.48
CA ARG A 168 18.93 15.16 14.47
C ARG A 168 19.20 13.68 14.73
N VAL A 169 18.18 12.86 14.49
CA VAL A 169 18.30 11.41 14.59
C VAL A 169 18.84 10.86 13.26
N GLU A 170 19.80 9.95 13.38
CA GLU A 170 20.43 9.22 12.28
C GLU A 170 20.28 7.71 12.51
N SER A 171 19.96 6.96 11.45
CA SER A 171 19.88 5.48 11.46
C SER A 171 20.86 4.87 10.47
N VAL A 172 21.52 3.76 10.83
CA VAL A 172 22.44 3.03 9.94
C VAL A 172 21.90 1.70 9.47
N TRP A 173 22.19 1.42 8.20
CA TRP A 173 21.85 0.16 7.53
C TRP A 173 23.09 -0.45 6.88
N ASP A 174 23.34 -1.74 7.10
CA ASP A 174 24.36 -2.55 6.45
C ASP A 174 23.74 -3.44 5.38
N LEU A 175 24.04 -3.13 4.12
CA LEU A 175 23.36 -3.71 2.97
C LEU A 175 24.01 -4.99 2.43
N LYS A 176 25.08 -5.50 3.06
CA LYS A 176 25.79 -6.69 2.56
C LYS A 176 24.85 -7.88 2.34
N GLY A 177 23.98 -8.17 3.32
CA GLY A 177 23.00 -9.26 3.24
C GLY A 177 21.95 -9.03 2.15
N VAL A 178 21.50 -7.79 1.97
CA VAL A 178 20.52 -7.41 0.93
C VAL A 178 21.04 -7.77 -0.47
N TRP A 179 22.31 -7.46 -0.76
CA TRP A 179 22.91 -7.75 -2.06
C TRP A 179 23.18 -9.25 -2.26
N GLN A 180 23.51 -9.97 -1.19
CA GLN A 180 23.70 -11.43 -1.24
C GLN A 180 22.38 -12.15 -1.57
N ASP A 181 21.30 -11.78 -0.89
CA ASP A 181 19.96 -12.34 -1.13
C ASP A 181 19.48 -12.06 -2.56
N GLN A 182 19.73 -10.85 -3.08
CA GLN A 182 19.36 -10.50 -4.47
C GLN A 182 20.15 -11.32 -5.50
N ALA A 183 21.45 -11.53 -5.28
CA ALA A 183 22.27 -12.35 -6.17
C ALA A 183 21.81 -13.82 -6.20
N GLN A 184 21.45 -14.38 -5.04
CA GLN A 184 20.92 -15.74 -4.94
C GLN A 184 19.56 -15.88 -5.62
N ALA A 185 18.65 -14.92 -5.42
CA ALA A 185 17.33 -14.93 -6.05
C ALA A 185 17.42 -14.86 -7.59
N ALA A 186 18.35 -14.07 -8.13
CA ALA A 186 18.60 -14.00 -9.57
C ALA A 186 19.09 -15.33 -10.16
N ALA A 187 19.93 -16.07 -9.42
CA ALA A 187 20.40 -17.39 -9.82
C ALA A 187 19.29 -18.47 -9.75
N GLN A 188 18.37 -18.36 -8.80
CA GLN A 188 17.29 -19.33 -8.60
C GLN A 188 16.14 -19.13 -9.60
N ALA A 189 15.83 -17.88 -9.98
CA ALA A 189 14.84 -17.56 -11.01
C ALA A 189 15.21 -18.14 -12.40
N ALA A 190 16.49 -18.42 -12.64
CA ALA A 190 16.96 -19.04 -13.87
C ALA A 190 16.76 -20.57 -13.93
N THR A 191 16.35 -21.22 -12.83
CA THR A 191 16.42 -22.69 -12.70
C THR A 191 15.16 -23.39 -12.15
N THR A 192 14.08 -22.68 -11.79
CA THR A 192 12.93 -23.32 -11.10
C THR A 192 11.59 -23.22 -11.83
N THR A 193 10.99 -24.39 -12.06
CA THR A 193 9.56 -24.62 -12.35
C THR A 193 8.69 -24.27 -11.13
N ALA A 194 7.44 -23.85 -11.35
CA ALA A 194 6.54 -23.35 -10.31
C ALA A 194 6.32 -24.36 -9.16
N ALA A 195 6.46 -23.91 -7.91
CA ALA A 195 6.19 -24.72 -6.73
C ALA A 195 4.67 -24.92 -6.59
N THR A 196 4.25 -26.18 -6.53
CA THR A 196 2.85 -26.66 -6.56
C THR A 196 2.32 -27.09 -5.19
N GLY A 197 2.95 -26.66 -4.09
CA GLY A 197 2.57 -27.09 -2.74
C GLY A 197 1.54 -26.17 -2.05
N ASP A 198 0.65 -26.77 -1.25
CA ASP A 198 -0.32 -26.07 -0.38
C ASP A 198 0.31 -25.53 0.93
N ALA A 199 1.63 -25.64 1.08
CA ALA A 199 2.35 -25.15 2.25
C ALA A 199 2.60 -23.64 2.17
N LEU A 200 2.49 -22.95 3.32
CA LEU A 200 2.89 -21.54 3.40
C LEU A 200 4.39 -21.39 3.13
N PRO A 201 4.80 -20.43 2.28
CA PRO A 201 6.21 -20.17 2.04
C PRO A 201 6.87 -19.55 3.27
N GLU A 202 8.18 -19.78 3.41
CA GLU A 202 9.04 -19.14 4.42
C GLU A 202 9.21 -17.64 4.13
N HIS A 203 8.19 -16.87 4.48
CA HIS A 203 8.15 -15.41 4.39
C HIS A 203 7.41 -14.85 5.61
N PRO A 204 7.94 -13.81 6.28
CA PRO A 204 7.40 -13.34 7.56
C PRO A 204 5.95 -12.85 7.48
N ASN A 205 5.52 -12.40 6.29
CA ASN A 205 4.14 -11.96 6.03
C ASN A 205 3.34 -12.93 5.15
N ALA A 206 3.71 -14.22 5.10
CA ALA A 206 2.88 -15.26 4.52
C ALA A 206 1.73 -15.61 5.47
N LEU A 207 0.50 -15.50 4.99
CA LEU A 207 -0.70 -15.70 5.80
C LEU A 207 -1.67 -16.62 5.07
N ALA A 208 -2.27 -17.56 5.80
CA ALA A 208 -3.24 -18.54 5.29
C ALA A 208 -4.63 -17.91 5.06
N TYR A 209 -4.70 -16.88 4.22
CA TYR A 209 -5.96 -16.24 3.83
C TYR A 209 -6.89 -17.19 3.10
N GLN A 210 -8.16 -17.22 3.49
CA GLN A 210 -9.14 -18.12 2.88
C GLN A 210 -9.82 -17.49 1.65
N ILE A 211 -10.44 -18.33 0.83
CA ILE A 211 -11.21 -17.90 -0.33
C ILE A 211 -12.48 -17.19 0.14
N SER A 212 -12.71 -15.98 -0.36
CA SER A 212 -13.98 -15.28 -0.26
C SER A 212 -14.74 -15.42 -1.57
N SER A 213 -15.91 -16.05 -1.54
CA SER A 213 -16.73 -16.27 -2.72
C SER A 213 -18.06 -15.52 -2.66
N THR A 214 -18.42 -14.87 -3.77
CA THR A 214 -19.71 -14.20 -3.94
C THR A 214 -20.32 -14.60 -5.27
N ASP A 215 -21.64 -14.74 -5.29
CA ASP A 215 -22.39 -15.02 -6.52
C ASP A 215 -22.42 -13.79 -7.43
N LYS A 216 -22.58 -14.00 -8.75
CA LYS A 216 -22.77 -12.95 -9.77
C LYS A 216 -23.91 -11.98 -9.43
N ASP A 217 -24.94 -12.48 -8.75
CA ASP A 217 -26.16 -11.72 -8.43
C ASP A 217 -26.02 -10.92 -7.14
N SER A 218 -24.94 -11.11 -6.36
CA SER A 218 -24.72 -10.45 -5.07
C SER A 218 -24.56 -8.93 -5.18
N TYR A 219 -24.18 -8.45 -6.37
CA TYR A 219 -23.97 -7.02 -6.68
C TYR A 219 -25.04 -6.44 -7.59
N LYS A 220 -26.16 -7.16 -7.81
CA LYS A 220 -27.29 -6.61 -8.54
C LYS A 220 -28.09 -5.68 -7.63
N ALA A 221 -28.47 -4.54 -8.18
CA ALA A 221 -29.44 -3.66 -7.54
C ALA A 221 -30.74 -4.42 -7.26
N SER A 222 -31.42 -4.10 -6.16
CA SER A 222 -32.73 -4.68 -5.87
C SER A 222 -33.73 -4.24 -6.93
N THR A 223 -34.09 -5.14 -7.85
CA THR A 223 -35.31 -5.00 -8.63
C THR A 223 -36.41 -5.72 -7.86
N GLN A 224 -37.20 -5.00 -7.06
CA GLN A 224 -38.37 -5.60 -6.45
C GLN A 224 -39.33 -6.08 -7.56
N SER A 225 -39.41 -7.39 -7.74
CA SER A 225 -40.48 -8.09 -8.45
C SER A 225 -41.58 -8.44 -7.45
N SER A 226 -42.25 -7.41 -6.90
CA SER A 226 -43.48 -7.62 -6.12
C SER A 226 -44.28 -6.31 -6.00
N GLY A 227 -44.97 -5.90 -7.07
CA GLY A 227 -46.16 -5.05 -7.03
C GLY A 227 -46.09 -3.67 -6.34
N GLN A 228 -44.94 -3.18 -5.90
CA GLN A 228 -44.78 -1.87 -5.26
C GLN A 228 -44.07 -0.90 -6.19
N THR A 229 -44.81 0.11 -6.62
CA THR A 229 -44.48 1.07 -7.69
C THR A 229 -43.41 2.11 -7.31
N ASN A 230 -42.56 1.88 -6.30
CA ASN A 230 -41.62 2.90 -5.78
C ASN A 230 -40.28 2.31 -5.29
N SER A 231 -39.58 1.52 -6.11
CA SER A 231 -38.17 1.19 -5.82
C SER A 231 -37.27 2.37 -6.20
N GLN A 232 -37.07 3.31 -5.27
CA GLN A 232 -36.26 4.53 -5.49
C GLN A 232 -34.75 4.33 -5.33
N ASN A 233 -34.29 3.16 -4.89
CA ASN A 233 -32.87 2.91 -4.64
C ASN A 233 -32.34 1.78 -5.52
N THR A 234 -31.46 2.14 -6.45
CA THR A 234 -30.80 1.22 -7.39
C THR A 234 -29.36 0.91 -6.99
N SER A 235 -28.96 1.18 -5.74
CA SER A 235 -27.59 0.91 -5.29
C SER A 235 -27.33 -0.60 -5.18
N PRO A 236 -26.21 -1.10 -5.75
CA PRO A 236 -25.77 -2.49 -5.56
C PRO A 236 -25.30 -2.76 -4.12
N TYR A 237 -25.13 -1.72 -3.30
CA TYR A 237 -24.68 -1.80 -1.91
C TYR A 237 -25.80 -1.47 -0.91
N LEU A 238 -27.08 -1.55 -1.34
CA LEU A 238 -28.24 -1.35 -0.46
C LEU A 238 -28.31 -2.42 0.64
N HIS A 239 -27.95 -3.65 0.30
CA HIS A 239 -27.93 -4.78 1.22
C HIS A 239 -26.49 -5.24 1.48
N LEU A 240 -26.29 -5.94 2.59
CA LEU A 240 -25.04 -6.66 2.82
C LEU A 240 -24.80 -7.66 1.70
N ILE A 241 -23.57 -7.69 1.18
CA ILE A 241 -23.19 -8.63 0.13
C ILE A 241 -23.26 -10.05 0.69
N LYS A 242 -24.15 -10.86 0.12
CA LYS A 242 -24.36 -12.24 0.53
C LYS A 242 -23.27 -13.13 -0.06
N PRO A 243 -22.46 -13.83 0.76
CA PRO A 243 -21.46 -14.74 0.24
C PRO A 243 -22.08 -16.03 -0.30
N LYS A 244 -21.31 -16.69 -1.17
CA LYS A 244 -21.57 -18.04 -1.63
C LYS A 244 -20.80 -19.03 -0.75
N LYS A 245 -21.44 -20.15 -0.42
CA LYS A 245 -20.79 -21.23 0.35
C LYS A 245 -19.59 -21.76 -0.46
N VAL A 246 -18.45 -21.87 0.20
CA VAL A 246 -17.24 -22.49 -0.38
C VAL A 246 -17.38 -24.00 -0.25
N GLU A 247 -17.28 -24.70 -1.38
CA GLU A 247 -17.34 -26.16 -1.46
C GLU A 247 -15.97 -26.74 -1.80
N ASN A 248 -15.78 -28.06 -1.68
CA ASN A 248 -14.50 -28.72 -1.98
C ASN A 248 -14.07 -28.57 -3.46
N THR A 249 -15.00 -28.25 -4.34
CA THR A 249 -14.76 -27.93 -5.76
C THR A 249 -14.37 -26.46 -5.99
N THR A 250 -14.51 -25.61 -4.97
CA THR A 250 -14.20 -24.18 -5.07
C THR A 250 -12.70 -23.98 -4.95
N GLN A 251 -12.04 -23.87 -6.10
CA GLN A 251 -10.61 -23.58 -6.16
C GLN A 251 -10.34 -22.17 -6.69
N LEU A 252 -9.29 -21.53 -6.17
CA LEU A 252 -8.67 -20.36 -6.78
C LEU A 252 -8.00 -20.75 -8.09
N ASP A 253 -7.99 -19.82 -9.04
CA ASP A 253 -7.12 -19.91 -10.21
C ASP A 253 -5.66 -20.12 -9.76
N GLN A 254 -4.94 -20.96 -10.49
CA GLN A 254 -3.51 -21.21 -10.26
C GLN A 254 -2.71 -19.89 -10.25
N GLY A 255 -3.05 -18.93 -11.12
CA GLY A 255 -2.45 -17.60 -11.09
C GLY A 255 -2.65 -16.88 -9.75
N LEU A 256 -3.86 -16.92 -9.19
CA LEU A 256 -4.17 -16.33 -7.89
C LEU A 256 -3.50 -17.08 -6.73
N LYS A 257 -3.39 -18.42 -6.81
CA LYS A 257 -2.60 -19.21 -5.85
C LYS A 257 -1.14 -18.78 -5.84
N THR A 258 -0.56 -18.45 -7.00
CA THR A 258 0.82 -17.92 -7.03
C THR A 258 0.94 -16.52 -6.41
N CYS A 259 -0.06 -15.64 -6.57
CA CYS A 259 -0.10 -14.32 -5.93
C CYS A 259 -0.24 -14.41 -4.39
N TRP A 260 -0.77 -15.52 -3.89
CA TRP A 260 -0.90 -15.80 -2.46
C TRP A 260 0.47 -15.98 -1.77
N THR A 261 1.52 -16.27 -2.54
CA THR A 261 2.91 -16.38 -2.07
C THR A 261 3.65 -15.03 -2.18
N PRO A 262 3.98 -14.35 -1.06
CA PRO A 262 4.53 -12.99 -1.08
C PRO A 262 5.88 -12.88 -1.81
N THR A 263 6.73 -13.92 -1.76
CA THR A 263 8.06 -13.95 -2.38
C THR A 263 8.03 -13.97 -3.91
N ARG A 264 7.03 -14.59 -4.53
CA ARG A 264 6.85 -14.56 -6.00
C ARG A 264 6.27 -13.24 -6.47
N PHE A 265 5.62 -12.51 -5.57
CA PHE A 265 4.85 -11.32 -5.89
C PHE A 265 5.63 -10.00 -5.72
N ALA A 266 6.58 -9.98 -4.78
CA ALA A 266 7.43 -8.82 -4.53
C ALA A 266 8.13 -8.25 -5.78
N PRO A 267 8.68 -9.05 -6.72
CA PRO A 267 9.33 -8.52 -7.92
C PRO A 267 8.38 -7.77 -8.85
N SER A 268 7.14 -8.24 -9.02
CA SER A 268 6.13 -7.59 -9.87
C SER A 268 5.68 -6.25 -9.27
N CYS A 269 5.51 -6.19 -7.95
CA CYS A 269 5.23 -4.94 -7.23
C CYS A 269 6.39 -3.95 -7.29
N ALA A 270 7.62 -4.42 -7.08
CA ALA A 270 8.82 -3.60 -7.16
C ALA A 270 9.00 -3.02 -8.58
N LYS A 271 8.77 -3.82 -9.62
CA LYS A 271 8.84 -3.39 -11.03
C LYS A 271 7.79 -2.33 -11.37
N ALA A 272 6.54 -2.52 -10.94
CA ALA A 272 5.50 -1.52 -11.09
C ALA A 272 5.84 -0.20 -10.38
N LEU A 273 6.45 -0.25 -9.19
CA LEU A 273 6.85 0.94 -8.46
C LEU A 273 8.00 1.69 -9.16
N VAL A 274 9.01 0.99 -9.68
CA VAL A 274 10.18 1.57 -10.37
C VAL A 274 9.78 2.42 -11.58
N GLN A 275 8.79 1.98 -12.35
CA GLN A 275 8.42 2.65 -13.60
C GLN A 275 7.40 3.77 -13.43
N THR A 276 6.88 3.96 -12.21
CA THR A 276 6.00 5.09 -11.84
C THR A 276 6.76 6.33 -11.39
N ILE A 277 8.09 6.23 -11.28
CA ILE A 277 8.98 7.32 -10.89
C ILE A 277 9.72 7.75 -12.16
N PRO A 278 9.55 9.00 -12.65
CA PRO A 278 10.27 9.45 -13.82
C PRO A 278 11.79 9.33 -13.57
N PRO A 279 12.56 8.79 -14.53
CA PRO A 279 14.00 8.66 -14.38
C PRO A 279 14.60 10.05 -14.16
N LYS A 280 15.38 10.24 -13.09
CA LYS A 280 16.22 11.42 -12.93
C LYS A 280 17.21 11.48 -14.12
N PRO A 281 17.55 12.67 -14.64
CA PRO A 281 18.60 12.79 -15.66
C PRO A 281 19.87 12.10 -15.17
N ASN A 282 20.38 11.19 -16.00
CA ASN A 282 21.47 10.27 -15.68
C ASN A 282 22.76 11.05 -15.34
N PRO A 283 23.37 10.88 -14.16
CA PRO A 283 24.75 11.29 -13.96
C PRO A 283 25.68 10.26 -14.63
N ASN A 284 26.41 10.72 -15.65
CA ASN A 284 27.46 10.06 -16.43
C ASN A 284 27.90 8.62 -16.02
N PRO A 285 27.96 7.66 -16.97
CA PRO A 285 28.31 6.25 -16.72
C PRO A 285 29.80 5.96 -16.50
N SER A 286 30.66 6.95 -16.31
CA SER A 286 32.11 6.74 -16.17
C SER A 286 32.60 6.81 -14.72
N LYS A 287 32.22 5.83 -13.88
CA LYS A 287 33.02 5.47 -12.69
C LYS A 287 32.86 3.99 -12.39
N LYS A 288 33.99 3.27 -12.39
CA LYS A 288 34.16 1.86 -12.04
C LYS A 288 33.42 1.53 -10.72
N PRO A 289 32.96 0.29 -10.51
CA PRO A 289 32.22 -0.08 -9.31
C PRO A 289 33.11 0.13 -8.08
N HIS A 290 32.83 1.18 -7.31
CA HIS A 290 33.42 1.29 -5.99
C HIS A 290 32.94 0.08 -5.18
N ARG A 291 33.88 -0.69 -4.62
CA ARG A 291 33.64 -1.63 -3.53
C ARG A 291 33.08 -0.83 -2.34
N CYS A 292 31.79 -0.52 -2.35
CA CYS A 292 31.13 0.19 -1.27
C CYS A 292 30.43 -0.85 -0.39
N LEU A 293 31.00 -1.09 0.80
CA LEU A 293 30.24 -1.48 1.97
C LEU A 293 29.17 -0.38 2.19
N GLY A 294 27.98 -0.59 1.61
CA GLY A 294 26.93 0.42 1.55
C GLY A 294 26.33 0.67 2.92
N ARG A 295 26.69 1.80 3.54
CA ARG A 295 26.01 2.37 4.70
C ARG A 295 25.00 3.39 4.21
N ILE A 296 23.72 3.21 4.53
CA ILE A 296 22.73 4.30 4.41
C ILE A 296 22.69 5.02 5.75
N VAL A 297 22.83 6.34 5.72
CA VAL A 297 22.49 7.21 6.86
C VAL A 297 21.20 7.92 6.49
N VAL A 298 20.11 7.58 7.17
CA VAL A 298 18.85 8.34 7.07
C VAL A 298 18.92 9.44 8.10
N THR A 299 19.06 10.69 7.66
CA THR A 299 19.00 11.86 8.53
C THR A 299 17.60 12.47 8.46
N LEU A 300 17.06 12.87 9.61
CA LEU A 300 15.82 13.64 9.67
C LEU A 300 16.03 15.00 8.97
N ALA A 301 15.60 15.11 7.71
CA ALA A 301 15.49 16.37 6.99
C ALA A 301 14.07 16.92 7.21
N VAL A 302 14.02 18.18 7.65
CA VAL A 302 12.82 18.95 8.05
C VAL A 302 11.54 18.47 7.38
N CYS A 303 10.61 17.92 8.16
CA CYS A 303 9.27 17.56 7.72
C CYS A 303 8.20 18.26 8.57
N LEU A 304 7.23 18.82 7.84
CA LEU A 304 6.06 19.61 8.24
C LEU A 304 5.74 19.71 9.74
N VAL A 305 5.85 20.92 10.27
CA VAL A 305 5.14 21.34 11.48
C VAL A 305 3.76 21.82 11.05
N VAL A 306 2.72 21.05 11.36
CA VAL A 306 1.33 21.49 11.19
C VAL A 306 0.92 22.20 12.47
N GLY A 307 1.01 23.54 12.47
CA GLY A 307 0.35 24.36 13.48
C GLY A 307 -1.02 24.77 12.95
N VAL A 308 -2.09 24.46 13.68
CA VAL A 308 -3.38 25.11 13.48
C VAL A 308 -3.25 26.53 14.06
N LEU A 309 -3.24 27.53 13.19
CA LEU A 309 -3.34 28.94 13.61
C LEU A 309 -4.77 29.18 14.08
N GLU A 310 -4.94 29.34 15.40
CA GLU A 310 -6.18 29.78 16.00
C GLU A 310 -6.18 31.31 16.06
N GLU A 311 -6.66 31.96 15.00
CA GLU A 311 -7.16 33.33 15.08
C GLU A 311 -7.96 33.63 13.81
N GLN A 312 -9.31 33.66 13.92
CA GLN A 312 -10.17 34.59 13.18
C GLN A 312 -11.52 34.75 13.88
N THR A 313 -11.74 35.94 14.43
CA THR A 313 -13.03 36.47 14.88
C THR A 313 -13.90 36.82 13.66
N ALA A 314 -14.79 35.91 13.26
CA ALA A 314 -15.93 36.18 12.36
C ALA A 314 -16.98 35.05 12.51
N PRO A 315 -18.29 35.30 12.26
CA PRO A 315 -19.36 34.38 12.67
C PRO A 315 -19.26 33.04 11.92
N ILE A 316 -19.15 31.98 12.71
CA ILE A 316 -18.85 30.61 12.30
C ILE A 316 -20.04 30.00 11.53
N ARG A 317 -19.90 29.80 10.21
CA ARG A 317 -20.55 28.66 9.56
C ARG A 317 -19.82 27.42 10.05
N TRP A 318 -20.52 26.52 10.73
CA TRP A 318 -20.00 25.24 11.16
C TRP A 318 -19.65 24.37 9.95
N THR A 319 -18.44 24.54 9.41
CA THR A 319 -17.77 23.51 8.62
C THR A 319 -17.14 22.55 9.63
N SER A 320 -17.66 21.33 9.74
CA SER A 320 -17.08 20.27 10.58
C SER A 320 -15.57 20.18 10.28
N PRO A 321 -14.63 20.33 11.23
CA PRO A 321 -13.22 20.51 10.90
C PRO A 321 -12.67 19.27 10.18
N PRO A 322 -12.44 19.30 8.86
CA PRO A 322 -11.86 18.17 8.16
C PRO A 322 -10.42 18.54 7.83
N LEU A 323 -9.46 17.83 8.45
CA LEU A 323 -8.04 17.88 8.06
C LEU A 323 -7.83 17.70 6.53
N ASN A 324 -8.82 17.12 5.84
CA ASN A 324 -8.85 16.87 4.40
C ASN A 324 -8.61 18.11 3.53
N GLY A 325 -9.13 19.29 3.90
CA GLY A 325 -8.95 20.52 3.11
C GLY A 325 -7.51 21.03 3.14
N TRP A 326 -6.86 20.93 4.30
CA TRP A 326 -5.48 21.35 4.49
C TRP A 326 -4.48 20.39 3.83
N VAL A 327 -4.73 19.08 3.96
CA VAL A 327 -3.96 18.06 3.24
C VAL A 327 -4.13 18.22 1.73
N GLY A 328 -5.32 18.53 1.21
CA GLY A 328 -5.51 18.82 -0.22
C GLY A 328 -4.78 20.07 -0.70
N GLY A 329 -4.73 21.13 0.12
CA GLY A 329 -4.04 22.39 -0.21
C GLY A 329 -2.52 22.27 -0.34
N LEU A 330 -1.89 21.37 0.44
CA LEU A 330 -0.45 21.07 0.31
C LEU A 330 -0.06 20.49 -1.06
N TRP A 331 -1.03 19.90 -1.78
CA TRP A 331 -0.80 19.31 -3.10
C TRP A 331 -0.99 20.30 -4.25
N GLY A 332 -1.66 21.43 -4.02
CA GLY A 332 -1.89 22.46 -5.04
C GLY A 332 -0.64 23.26 -5.41
N ASN A 333 0.40 23.25 -4.58
CA ASN A 333 1.61 24.09 -4.74
C ASN A 333 2.91 23.32 -5.01
N TYR A 334 2.86 22.00 -5.21
CA TYR A 334 4.07 21.21 -5.52
C TYR A 334 3.86 20.31 -6.75
N PRO A 335 4.84 20.23 -7.67
CA PRO A 335 4.72 19.39 -8.86
C PRO A 335 4.69 17.91 -8.48
N VAL A 336 3.53 17.26 -8.67
CA VAL A 336 3.13 15.85 -8.95
C VAL A 336 3.95 14.65 -8.39
N GLY A 337 5.04 14.82 -7.64
CA GLY A 337 5.93 13.73 -7.20
C GLY A 337 5.81 13.32 -5.73
N VAL A 338 5.16 14.10 -4.88
CA VAL A 338 5.19 13.94 -3.40
C VAL A 338 3.97 13.16 -2.87
N GLY A 339 3.04 12.81 -3.76
CA GLY A 339 1.72 12.35 -3.37
C GLY A 339 1.59 10.99 -2.69
N GLY A 340 2.57 10.10 -2.91
CA GLY A 340 2.52 8.75 -2.35
C GLY A 340 2.80 8.65 -0.84
N ILE A 341 3.30 9.72 -0.21
CA ILE A 341 3.87 9.68 1.15
C ILE A 341 2.78 9.92 2.21
N VAL A 342 1.83 10.82 1.98
CA VAL A 342 0.84 11.23 3.01
C VAL A 342 -0.25 10.18 3.25
N VAL A 343 -0.67 9.43 2.22
CA VAL A 343 -1.67 8.35 2.37
C VAL A 343 -1.11 7.18 3.19
N ARG A 344 0.21 6.94 3.15
CA ARG A 344 0.87 5.92 3.99
C ARG A 344 0.89 6.32 5.47
N ILE A 345 1.01 7.61 5.77
CA ILE A 345 1.08 8.16 7.13
C ILE A 345 -0.24 7.96 7.90
N LEU A 346 -1.38 8.29 7.29
CA LEU A 346 -2.70 8.17 7.94
C LEU A 346 -3.07 6.73 8.31
N LYS A 347 -2.59 5.74 7.55
CA LYS A 347 -2.89 4.32 7.78
C LYS A 347 -2.02 3.69 8.87
N VAL A 348 -0.77 4.13 8.99
CA VAL A 348 0.14 3.72 10.08
C VAL A 348 -0.36 4.26 11.42
N CYS A 349 -0.79 5.53 11.49
CA CYS A 349 -1.31 6.12 12.73
C CYS A 349 -2.58 5.41 13.24
N LYS A 350 -3.50 5.01 12.35
CA LYS A 350 -4.73 4.30 12.74
C LYS A 350 -4.46 2.88 13.25
N THR A 351 -3.39 2.24 12.77
CA THR A 351 -2.98 0.89 13.21
C THR A 351 -2.20 0.94 14.53
N LEU A 352 -1.35 1.96 14.74
CA LEU A 352 -0.61 2.18 15.99
C LEU A 352 -1.55 2.53 17.16
N LEU A 353 -2.59 3.34 16.93
CA LEU A 353 -3.61 3.65 17.95
C LEU A 353 -4.39 2.39 18.38
N PHE A 354 -4.57 1.41 17.51
CA PHE A 354 -5.25 0.16 17.85
C PHE A 354 -4.36 -0.81 18.65
N MET A 355 -3.04 -0.78 18.45
CA MET A 355 -2.11 -1.60 19.24
C MET A 355 -1.88 -1.05 20.66
N ILE A 356 -1.97 0.26 20.86
CA ILE A 356 -1.82 0.89 22.19
C ILE A 356 -3.08 0.68 23.05
N TYR A 357 -4.24 0.40 22.45
CA TYR A 357 -5.52 0.26 23.18
C TYR A 357 -5.83 -1.18 23.64
N ILE A 358 -4.91 -2.14 23.46
CA ILE A 358 -5.10 -3.55 23.85
C ILE A 358 -4.21 -3.94 25.05
N HIS A 359 -3.55 -3.01 25.73
CA HIS A 359 -2.90 -3.27 27.03
C HIS A 359 -3.43 -2.33 28.10
#